data_AF-A0A538IHD7-F1
#
_entry.id   AF-A0A538IHD7-F1
#
_cell.length_a   1.000
_cell.length_b   1.000
_cell.length_c   1.000
_cell.angle_alpha   90.00
_cell.angle_beta   90.00
_cell.angle_gamma   90.00
#
_symmetry.space_group_name_H-M   'P 1'
#
loop_
_entity.id
_entity.type
_entity.pdbx_description
1 polymer ?
#
loop_
_entity_poly.entity_id
_entity_poly.type
_entity_poly.pdbx_seq_one_letter_code
_entity_poly.pdbx_strand_id
1 'polypeptide(L)'
;MRSRPCPRDPNCTPSTFIPFSYLSKHVPAPFKQEWSGGAGQVIHHKFVVTDFNGETPLAFGGSSNLASGGEKENGDNLVCFTDRDIATKYAIEAIKLVDHYRFRAVMETATEDKPLQLAGRSANWAAPSYQPGSPKSRERTVLAGSTS
;
A
#
# COMPACT_ATOMS: atom_id res chain seq x y z
N MET A 1 10.53 13.81 32.85
CA MET A 1 10.11 14.72 31.76
C MET A 1 8.91 14.11 31.04
N ARG A 2 7.72 14.70 31.17
CA ARG A 2 6.52 14.28 30.44
C ARG A 2 6.50 15.06 29.12
N SER A 3 6.61 14.39 27.98
CA SER A 3 6.39 15.01 26.68
C SER A 3 4.91 15.35 26.52
N ARG A 4 4.59 16.64 26.42
CA ARG A 4 3.23 17.12 26.12
C ARG A 4 2.85 16.70 24.69
N PRO A 5 1.59 16.34 24.41
CA PRO A 5 1.13 16.14 23.03
C PRO A 5 1.16 17.48 22.28
N CYS A 6 1.54 17.44 21.00
CA CYS A 6 1.45 18.56 20.08
C CYS A 6 0.02 19.15 20.09
N PRO A 7 -0.18 20.48 20.12
CA PRO A 7 -1.49 21.08 19.91
C PRO A 7 -2.02 20.69 18.53
N ARG A 8 -3.21 20.09 18.48
CA ARG A 8 -3.96 19.91 17.24
C ARG A 8 -4.25 21.29 16.68
N ASP A 9 -3.59 21.65 15.59
CA ASP A 9 -3.93 22.84 14.81
C ASP A 9 -5.37 22.67 14.28
N PRO A 10 -6.31 23.55 14.67
CA PRO A 10 -7.70 23.48 14.22
C PRO A 10 -7.88 23.80 12.72
N ASN A 11 -6.83 24.29 12.04
CA ASN A 11 -6.83 24.58 10.60
C ASN A 11 -5.98 23.59 9.78
N CYS A 12 -5.43 22.55 10.39
CA CYS A 12 -4.86 21.44 9.64
C CYS A 12 -6.02 20.62 9.07
N THR A 13 -6.53 21.01 7.90
CA THR A 13 -7.49 20.21 7.16
C THR A 13 -6.78 18.90 6.82
N PRO A 14 -7.12 17.76 7.45
CA PRO A 14 -6.58 16.49 6.99
C PRO A 14 -7.02 16.36 5.54
N SER A 15 -6.09 15.99 4.64
CA SER A 15 -6.40 15.76 3.23
C SER A 15 -7.68 14.94 3.13
N THR A 16 -8.78 15.57 2.71
CA THR A 16 -10.11 14.97 2.76
C THR A 16 -10.12 13.75 1.86
N PHE A 17 -10.21 12.56 2.46
CA PHE A 17 -10.39 11.32 1.72
C PHE A 17 -11.79 11.34 1.11
N ILE A 18 -11.86 11.51 -0.22
CA ILE A 18 -13.13 11.45 -0.96
C ILE A 18 -13.30 10.01 -1.47
N PRO A 19 -14.26 9.23 -0.94
CA PRO A 19 -14.51 7.89 -1.47
C PRO A 19 -15.06 7.98 -2.90
N PHE A 20 -14.80 6.98 -3.73
CA PHE A 20 -15.30 6.93 -5.12
C PHE A 20 -16.83 7.01 -5.18
N SER A 21 -17.52 6.50 -4.15
CA SER A 21 -18.97 6.61 -3.96
C SER A 21 -19.48 8.04 -3.72
N TYR A 22 -18.61 8.96 -3.28
CA TYR A 22 -18.92 10.38 -3.20
C TYR A 22 -18.74 11.06 -4.55
N LEU A 23 -17.65 10.73 -5.27
CA LEU A 23 -17.44 11.23 -6.64
C LEU A 23 -18.57 10.78 -7.57
N SER A 24 -19.00 9.52 -7.52
CA SER A 24 -20.09 9.02 -8.37
C SER A 24 -21.41 9.78 -8.19
N LYS A 25 -21.66 10.39 -7.03
CA LYS A 25 -22.86 11.21 -6.77
C LYS A 25 -22.75 12.65 -7.28
N HIS A 26 -21.54 13.15 -7.52
CA HIS A 26 -21.28 14.57 -7.77
C HIS A 26 -20.48 14.87 -9.04
N VAL A 27 -20.10 13.84 -9.81
CA VAL A 27 -19.36 13.98 -11.06
C VAL A 27 -20.30 14.47 -12.19
N PRO A 28 -19.97 15.59 -12.88
CA PRO A 28 -20.77 16.12 -13.98
C PRO A 28 -20.61 15.28 -15.26
N ALA A 29 -21.51 15.45 -16.23
CA ALA A 29 -21.31 14.89 -17.57
C ALA A 29 -20.06 15.51 -18.24
N PRO A 30 -19.30 14.76 -19.06
CA PRO A 30 -19.53 13.38 -19.51
C PRO A 30 -18.97 12.29 -18.57
N PHE A 31 -18.18 12.65 -17.56
CA PHE A 31 -17.48 11.72 -16.66
C PHE A 31 -18.41 10.80 -15.86
N LYS A 32 -19.71 11.11 -15.79
CA LYS A 32 -20.76 10.20 -15.27
C LYS A 32 -20.88 8.89 -16.07
N GLN A 33 -20.41 8.85 -17.32
CA GLN A 33 -20.41 7.66 -18.17
C GLN A 33 -19.22 6.73 -17.92
N GLU A 34 -18.17 7.20 -17.23
CA GLU A 34 -17.03 6.36 -16.86
C GLU A 34 -17.44 5.40 -15.72
N TRP A 35 -17.02 4.13 -15.82
CA TRP A 35 -17.40 3.05 -14.92
C TRP A 35 -17.25 3.44 -13.44
N SER A 36 -18.34 3.32 -12.67
CA SER A 36 -18.33 3.58 -11.23
C SER A 36 -17.64 2.43 -10.49
N GLY A 37 -16.46 2.67 -9.92
CA GLY A 37 -15.86 1.78 -8.93
C GLY A 37 -16.85 1.54 -7.78
N GLY A 38 -17.02 0.28 -7.37
CA GLY A 38 -17.98 -0.12 -6.35
C GLY A 38 -17.68 0.44 -4.94
N ALA A 39 -18.55 0.11 -3.99
CA ALA A 39 -18.32 0.45 -2.59
C ALA A 39 -17.19 -0.42 -2.00
N GLY A 40 -16.13 0.22 -1.48
CA GLY A 40 -15.03 -0.48 -0.84
C GLY A 40 -13.72 0.30 -0.83
N GLN A 41 -12.67 -0.32 -0.29
CA GLN A 41 -11.31 0.20 -0.40
C GLN A 41 -10.82 -0.01 -1.84
N VAL A 42 -10.78 1.07 -2.62
CA VAL A 42 -10.37 1.01 -4.02
C VAL A 42 -8.86 1.21 -4.10
N ILE A 43 -8.10 0.13 -4.26
CA ILE A 43 -6.73 0.19 -4.79
C ILE A 43 -6.88 0.34 -6.31
N HIS A 44 -6.70 1.55 -6.83
CA HIS A 44 -6.77 1.78 -8.28
C HIS A 44 -5.42 1.64 -8.99
N HIS A 45 -4.37 1.31 -8.23
CA HIS A 45 -3.07 0.99 -8.79
C HIS A 45 -3.12 -0.33 -9.54
N LYS A 46 -2.60 -0.35 -10.77
CA LYS A 46 -2.49 -1.54 -11.61
C LYS A 46 -1.03 -1.69 -11.99
N PHE A 47 -0.32 -2.54 -11.27
CA PHE A 47 1.08 -2.78 -11.53
C PHE A 47 1.50 -4.18 -11.06
N VAL A 48 2.61 -4.65 -11.61
CA VAL A 48 3.29 -5.89 -11.20
C VAL A 48 4.76 -5.57 -11.02
N VAL A 49 5.38 -6.10 -9.97
CA VAL A 49 6.84 -6.08 -9.80
C VAL A 49 7.35 -7.51 -9.84
N THR A 50 8.35 -7.78 -10.67
CA THR A 50 9.00 -9.09 -10.75
C THR A 50 10.42 -9.00 -10.21
N ASP A 51 10.85 -10.07 -9.53
CA ASP A 51 12.23 -10.25 -9.06
C ASP A 51 12.82 -9.03 -8.35
N PHE A 52 12.07 -8.38 -7.46
CA PHE A 52 12.46 -7.09 -6.87
C PHE A 52 13.81 -7.11 -6.11
N ASN A 53 14.24 -8.29 -5.64
CA ASN A 53 15.57 -8.49 -5.02
C ASN A 53 16.63 -9.06 -5.97
N GLY A 54 16.24 -9.40 -7.19
CA GLY A 54 17.15 -9.90 -8.23
C GLY A 54 18.05 -8.80 -8.77
N GLU A 55 18.97 -9.16 -9.66
CA GLU A 55 19.87 -8.22 -10.33
C GLU A 55 19.12 -7.31 -11.31
N THR A 56 18.08 -7.84 -11.95
CA THR A 56 17.30 -7.19 -13.01
C THR A 56 15.80 -7.15 -12.67
N PRO A 57 15.38 -6.40 -11.64
CA PRO A 57 13.96 -6.28 -11.30
C PRO A 57 13.22 -5.51 -12.39
N LEU A 58 11.97 -5.89 -12.65
CA LEU A 58 11.10 -5.18 -13.58
C LEU A 58 9.85 -4.70 -12.86
N ALA A 59 9.33 -3.55 -13.29
CA ALA A 59 7.98 -3.11 -12.94
C ALA A 59 7.15 -2.94 -14.20
N PHE A 60 5.91 -3.39 -14.15
CA PHE A 60 4.91 -3.19 -15.18
C PHE A 60 3.81 -2.31 -14.60
N GLY A 61 3.39 -1.27 -15.33
CA GLY A 61 2.28 -0.41 -14.90
C GLY A 61 1.64 0.32 -16.06
N GLY A 62 0.42 0.80 -15.88
CA GLY A 62 -0.32 1.51 -16.93
C GLY A 62 -1.81 1.64 -16.64
N SER A 63 -2.60 1.85 -17.69
CA SER A 63 -4.07 1.88 -17.60
C SER A 63 -4.68 0.48 -17.55
N SER A 64 -3.96 -0.52 -18.10
CA SER A 64 -4.36 -1.92 -18.16
C SER A 64 -4.78 -2.47 -16.80
N ASN A 65 -5.97 -3.06 -16.78
CA ASN A 65 -6.50 -3.81 -15.63
C ASN A 65 -5.92 -5.23 -15.54
N LEU A 66 -5.05 -5.64 -16.48
CA LEU A 66 -4.55 -7.01 -16.63
C LEU A 66 -5.70 -8.03 -16.78
N ALA A 67 -6.78 -7.60 -17.46
CA ALA A 67 -8.00 -8.38 -17.63
C ALA A 67 -8.37 -8.44 -19.11
N SER A 68 -8.84 -9.60 -19.57
CA SER A 68 -9.04 -9.90 -21.00
C SER A 68 -9.97 -8.95 -21.76
N GLY A 69 -10.89 -8.26 -21.07
CA GLY A 69 -11.81 -7.30 -21.68
C GLY A 69 -11.16 -5.94 -21.99
N GLY A 70 -10.33 -5.42 -21.07
CA GLY A 70 -9.69 -4.10 -21.24
C GLY A 70 -8.66 -4.07 -22.36
N GLU A 71 -7.91 -5.17 -22.53
CA GLU A 71 -6.83 -5.28 -23.51
C GLU A 71 -7.31 -5.33 -24.98
N LYS A 72 -8.57 -5.69 -25.22
CA LYS A 72 -9.11 -5.85 -26.58
C LYS A 72 -9.93 -4.66 -27.06
N GLU A 73 -10.65 -4.02 -26.15
CA GLU A 73 -11.69 -3.05 -26.51
C GLU A 73 -11.35 -1.62 -26.08
N ASN A 74 -10.51 -1.44 -25.05
CA ASN A 74 -10.39 -0.18 -24.34
C ASN A 74 -9.12 0.62 -24.65
N GLY A 75 -8.25 0.11 -25.55
CA GLY A 75 -6.98 0.76 -25.90
C GLY A 75 -6.02 0.90 -24.72
N ASP A 76 -6.15 0.03 -23.71
CA ASP A 76 -5.32 0.06 -22.51
C ASP A 76 -3.84 -0.15 -22.82
N ASN A 77 -2.97 0.50 -22.04
CA ASN A 77 -1.52 0.35 -22.18
C ASN A 77 -0.91 -0.29 -20.92
N LEU A 78 0.18 -1.02 -21.16
CA LEU A 78 1.06 -1.57 -20.13
C LEU A 78 2.51 -1.25 -20.49
N VAL A 79 3.22 -0.55 -19.60
CA VAL A 79 4.61 -0.13 -19.77
C VAL A 79 5.49 -0.99 -18.89
N CYS A 80 6.60 -1.47 -19.45
CA CYS A 80 7.67 -2.14 -18.71
C CYS A 80 8.78 -1.14 -18.36
N PHE A 81 9.10 -1.03 -17.08
CA PHE A 81 10.22 -0.28 -16.55
C PHE A 81 11.34 -1.25 -16.18
N THR A 82 12.48 -1.10 -16.84
CA THR A 82 13.71 -1.89 -16.60
C THR A 82 14.68 -1.19 -15.64
N ASP A 83 14.41 0.06 -15.29
CA ASP A 83 15.19 0.81 -14.31
C ASP A 83 14.96 0.27 -12.90
N ARG A 84 16.05 -0.11 -12.22
CA ARG A 84 16.03 -0.71 -10.88
C ARG A 84 15.42 0.21 -9.83
N ASP A 85 15.68 1.51 -9.89
CA ASP A 85 15.13 2.46 -8.92
C ASP A 85 13.62 2.60 -9.10
N ILE A 86 13.13 2.62 -10.35
CA ILE A 86 11.69 2.59 -10.63
C ILE A 86 11.06 1.30 -10.08
N ALA A 87 11.63 0.14 -10.38
CA ALA A 87 11.12 -1.13 -9.88
C ALA A 87 11.11 -1.20 -8.34
N THR A 88 12.16 -0.66 -7.69
CA THR A 88 12.25 -0.58 -6.23
C THR A 88 11.13 0.27 -5.63
N LYS A 89 10.80 1.42 -6.25
CA LYS A 89 9.71 2.30 -5.79
C LYS A 89 8.35 1.59 -5.88
N TYR A 90 8.08 0.86 -6.96
CA TYR A 90 6.87 0.04 -7.06
C TYR A 90 6.84 -1.09 -6.03
N ALA A 91 7.97 -1.71 -5.71
CA ALA A 91 8.04 -2.74 -4.68
C ALA A 91 7.71 -2.17 -3.28
N ILE A 92 8.26 -0.99 -2.95
CA ILE A 92 7.96 -0.27 -1.71
C ILE A 92 6.46 0.06 -1.65
N GLU A 93 5.86 0.51 -2.75
CA GLU A 93 4.42 0.79 -2.80
C GLU A 93 3.59 -0.46 -2.53
N ALA A 94 3.96 -1.61 -3.12
CA ALA A 94 3.27 -2.89 -2.88
C ALA A 94 3.30 -3.28 -1.40
N ILE A 95 4.47 -3.20 -0.75
CA ILE A 95 4.63 -3.49 0.67
C ILE A 95 3.80 -2.53 1.52
N LYS A 96 3.85 -1.22 1.22
CA LYS A 96 3.08 -0.19 1.91
C LYS A 96 1.58 -0.46 1.84
N LEU A 97 1.06 -0.87 0.68
CA LEU A 97 -0.35 -1.23 0.51
C LEU A 97 -0.72 -2.44 1.37
N VAL A 98 0.09 -3.51 1.34
CA VAL A 98 -0.14 -4.70 2.18
C VAL A 98 -0.18 -4.34 3.67
N ASP A 99 0.79 -3.58 4.15
CA ASP A 99 0.87 -3.15 5.55
C ASP A 99 -0.30 -2.24 5.94
N HIS A 100 -0.66 -1.31 5.07
CA HIS A 100 -1.80 -0.42 5.26
C HIS A 100 -3.10 -1.21 5.46
N TYR A 101 -3.37 -2.19 4.60
CA TYR A 101 -4.59 -2.98 4.69
C TYR A 101 -4.57 -3.98 5.84
N ARG A 102 -3.40 -4.56 6.13
CA ARG A 102 -3.21 -5.36 7.34
C ARG A 102 -3.52 -4.54 8.59
N PHE A 103 -3.02 -3.31 8.69
CA PHE A 103 -3.30 -2.41 9.81
C PHE A 103 -4.80 -2.12 9.93
N ARG A 104 -5.48 -1.80 8.81
CA ARG A 104 -6.92 -1.53 8.81
C ARG A 104 -7.76 -2.73 9.24
N ALA A 105 -7.41 -3.94 8.77
CA ALA A 105 -8.09 -5.17 9.18
C ALA A 105 -7.94 -5.44 10.68
N VAL A 106 -6.76 -5.17 11.25
CA VAL A 106 -6.55 -5.29 12.70
C VAL A 106 -7.26 -4.17 13.47
N MET A 107 -7.34 -2.95 12.93
CA MET A 107 -8.10 -1.86 13.56
C MET A 107 -9.58 -2.20 13.70
N GLU A 108 -10.18 -2.86 12.70
CA GLU A 108 -11.60 -3.21 12.71
C GLU A 108 -11.97 -4.16 13.86
N THR A 109 -11.00 -4.93 14.36
CA THR A 109 -11.19 -5.86 15.47
C THR A 109 -10.65 -5.34 16.82
N ALA A 110 -10.07 -4.14 16.83
CA ALA A 110 -9.55 -3.51 18.04
C ALA A 110 -10.68 -3.00 18.94
N THR A 111 -10.51 -3.14 20.25
CA THR A 111 -11.48 -2.65 21.26
C THR A 111 -10.76 -1.80 22.31
N GLU A 112 -11.52 -1.10 23.16
CA GLU A 112 -10.95 -0.37 24.31
C GLU A 112 -10.16 -1.30 25.26
N ASP A 113 -10.62 -2.54 25.43
CA ASP A 113 -9.94 -3.55 26.26
C ASP A 113 -8.69 -4.15 25.58
N LYS A 114 -8.64 -4.11 24.24
CA LYS A 114 -7.52 -4.60 23.42
C LYS A 114 -7.15 -3.57 22.35
N PRO A 115 -6.60 -2.41 22.76
CA PRO A 115 -6.27 -1.36 21.82
C PRO A 115 -5.02 -1.72 21.01
N LEU A 116 -4.93 -1.17 19.80
CA LEU A 116 -3.69 -1.22 19.03
C LEU A 116 -2.64 -0.31 19.67
N GLN A 117 -1.59 -0.92 20.22
CA GLN A 117 -0.48 -0.20 20.84
C GLN A 117 0.83 -0.57 20.18
N LEU A 118 1.70 0.43 20.04
CA LEU A 118 3.08 0.18 19.66
C LEU A 118 3.77 -0.60 20.78
N ALA A 119 4.53 -1.62 20.40
CA ALA A 119 5.35 -2.35 21.35
C ALA A 119 6.36 -1.39 22.01
N GLY A 120 6.37 -1.34 23.34
CA GLY A 120 7.31 -0.52 24.10
C GLY A 120 8.76 -0.97 23.91
N ARG A 121 9.73 -0.11 24.25
CA ARG A 121 11.17 -0.43 24.14
C ARG A 121 11.59 -1.68 24.92
N SER A 122 10.93 -1.96 26.04
CA SER A 122 11.16 -3.15 26.87
C SER A 122 10.50 -4.43 26.36
N ALA A 123 9.59 -4.33 25.38
CA ALA A 123 8.78 -5.46 24.92
C ALA A 123 9.55 -6.45 24.02
N ASN A 124 10.87 -6.28 23.89
CA ASN A 124 11.73 -7.07 23.01
C ASN A 124 11.13 -7.24 21.60
N TRP A 125 10.54 -6.14 21.09
CA TRP A 125 9.71 -6.14 19.89
C TRP A 125 10.42 -6.65 18.64
N ALA A 126 11.75 -6.58 18.63
CA ALA A 126 12.59 -7.03 17.54
C ALA A 126 12.90 -8.53 17.58
N ALA A 127 12.71 -9.22 18.72
CA ALA A 127 13.07 -10.63 18.86
C ALA A 127 12.50 -11.56 17.78
N PRO A 128 11.22 -11.42 17.35
CA PRO A 128 10.71 -12.23 16.23
C PRO A 128 11.50 -12.03 14.93
N SER A 129 12.07 -10.86 14.69
CA SER A 129 12.89 -10.58 13.49
C SER A 129 14.28 -11.23 13.55
N TYR A 130 14.69 -11.79 14.70
CA TYR A 130 15.95 -12.52 14.87
C TYR A 130 15.75 -14.03 15.07
N GLN A 131 14.50 -14.52 15.11
CA GLN A 131 14.21 -15.95 15.16
C GLN A 131 14.44 -16.58 13.77
N PRO A 132 15.44 -17.46 13.59
CA PRO A 132 15.76 -18.04 12.29
C PRO A 132 14.55 -18.75 11.67
N GLY A 133 14.33 -18.53 10.37
CA GLY A 133 13.24 -19.17 9.62
C GLY A 133 11.87 -18.51 9.77
N SER A 134 11.71 -17.55 10.69
CA SER A 134 10.44 -16.80 10.80
C SER A 134 10.23 -15.85 9.61
N PRO A 135 8.98 -15.55 9.21
CA PRO A 135 8.70 -14.55 8.17
C PRO A 135 9.36 -13.20 8.42
N LYS A 136 9.35 -12.72 9.68
CA LYS A 136 9.99 -11.46 10.09
C LYS A 136 11.50 -11.50 9.98
N SER A 137 12.13 -12.65 10.24
CA SER A 137 13.59 -12.79 10.05
C SER A 137 13.98 -12.78 8.57
N ARG A 138 13.15 -13.38 7.72
CA ARG A 138 13.36 -13.37 6.26
C ARG A 138 13.20 -11.96 5.71
N GLU A 139 12.11 -11.29 6.08
CA GLU A 139 11.84 -9.90 5.72
C GLU A 139 12.98 -8.97 6.15
N ARG A 140 13.42 -9.02 7.41
CA ARG A 140 14.56 -8.23 7.91
C ARG A 140 15.81 -8.46 7.07
N THR A 141 16.14 -9.72 6.78
CA THR A 141 17.38 -10.09 6.07
C THR A 141 17.34 -9.62 4.62
N VAL A 142 16.19 -9.82 3.97
CA VAL A 142 15.96 -9.42 2.58
C VAL A 142 16.01 -7.90 2.43
N LEU A 143 15.32 -7.15 3.28
CA LEU A 143 15.23 -5.69 3.16
C LEU A 143 16.46 -4.95 3.69
N ALA A 144 17.24 -5.55 4.59
CA ALA A 144 18.49 -4.96 5.08
C ALA A 144 19.66 -5.10 4.09
N GLY A 145 19.45 -5.74 2.93
CA GLY A 145 20.48 -5.90 1.91
C GLY A 145 21.57 -6.90 2.29
N SER A 146 21.25 -7.91 3.10
CA SER A 146 22.19 -8.99 3.40
C SER A 146 22.44 -9.80 2.13
N THR A 147 23.48 -9.43 1.39
CA THR A 147 23.99 -10.16 0.24
C THR A 147 24.36 -11.57 0.68
N SER A 148 23.69 -12.57 0.11
CA SER A 148 24.15 -13.97 0.16
C SER A 148 25.22 -14.20 -0.91
#